data_AF-A0A159Z0J1-F1
#
_entry.id   AF-A0A159Z0J1-F1
#
_cell.length_a   1.000
_cell.length_b   1.000
_cell.length_c   1.000
_cell.angle_alpha   90.00
_cell.angle_beta   90.00
_cell.angle_gamma   90.00
#
_symmetry.space_group_name_H-M   'P 1'
#
loop_
_entity.id
_entity.type
_entity.pdbx_description
1 polymer ?
#
loop_
_entity_poly.entity_id
_entity_poly.type
_entity_poly.pdbx_seq_one_letter_code
_entity_poly.pdbx_strand_id
1 'polypeptide(L)' 'MKELLRTTDLTKIAYATVLLQGEGIAAFQMDVHMSVLEGSIGILPRRIMVRDQDLFLARAVLADNGIGTGL' A
#
# COMPACT_ATOMS: atom_id res chain seq x y z
N MET A 1 8.25 11.10 -1.89
CA MET A 1 7.41 9.90 -1.63
C MET A 1 6.40 9.78 -2.78
N LYS A 2 6.14 8.57 -3.27
CA LYS A 2 5.17 8.30 -4.35
C LYS A 2 4.15 7.24 -3.93
N GLU A 3 2.94 7.40 -4.43
CA GLU A 3 1.85 6.45 -4.24
C GLU A 3 2.11 5.18 -5.05
N LEU A 4 2.01 4.04 -4.37
CA LEU A 4 2.24 2.72 -4.95
C LEU A 4 0.95 1.90 -5.06
N LEU A 5 0.14 1.89 -3.99
CA LEU A 5 -1.10 1.11 -3.91
C LEU A 5 -2.17 1.98 -3.27
N ARG A 6 -3.38 1.96 -3.83
CA ARG A 6 -4.59 2.54 -3.23
C ARG A 6 -5.70 1.49 -3.17
N THR A 7 -6.19 1.19 -1.98
CA THR A 7 -7.25 0.18 -1.82
C THR A 7 -7.98 0.30 -0.48
N THR A 8 -9.22 -0.18 -0.42
CA THR A 8 -9.99 -0.40 0.82
C THR A 8 -9.74 -1.79 1.41
N ASP A 9 -9.11 -2.70 0.65
CA ASP A 9 -8.83 -4.07 1.07
C ASP A 9 -7.62 -4.13 2.03
N LEU A 10 -7.89 -4.33 3.32
CA LEU A 10 -6.87 -4.40 4.36
C LEU A 10 -5.92 -5.59 4.18
N THR A 11 -6.39 -6.68 3.56
CA THR A 11 -5.56 -7.87 3.30
C THR A 11 -4.49 -7.54 2.26
N LYS A 12 -4.86 -6.82 1.20
CA LYS A 12 -3.89 -6.33 0.20
C LYS A 12 -2.87 -5.39 0.80
N ILE A 13 -3.28 -4.51 1.71
CA ILE A 13 -2.36 -3.57 2.38
C ILE A 13 -1.35 -4.33 3.25
N ALA A 14 -1.82 -5.27 4.07
CA ALA A 14 -0.95 -6.07 4.93
C ALA A 14 0.02 -6.90 4.08
N TYR A 15 -0.48 -7.56 3.03
CA TYR A 15 0.34 -8.41 2.18
C TYR A 15 1.41 -7.61 1.40
N ALA A 16 1.01 -6.51 0.76
CA ALA A 16 1.95 -5.61 0.08
C ALA A 16 3.02 -5.05 1.04
N THR A 17 2.64 -4.70 2.28
CA THR A 17 3.60 -4.20 3.27
C THR A 17 4.65 -5.25 3.62
N VAL A 18 4.24 -6.50 3.86
CA VAL A 18 5.16 -7.59 4.21
C VAL A 18 6.08 -7.95 3.04
N LEU A 19 5.54 -8.01 1.81
CA LEU A 19 6.34 -8.26 0.60
C LEU A 19 7.44 -7.20 0.43
N LEU A 20 7.06 -5.92 0.50
CA LEU A 20 8.01 -4.82 0.33
C LEU A 20 9.06 -4.81 1.44
N GLN A 21 8.68 -5.12 2.68
CA GLN A 21 9.64 -5.26 3.78
C GLN A 21 10.62 -6.42 3.56
N GLY A 22 10.16 -7.54 3.01
CA GLY A 22 11.02 -8.68 2.66
C GLY A 22 12.11 -8.32 1.63
N GLU A 23 11.78 -7.42 0.71
CA GLU A 23 12.69 -6.88 -0.31
C GLU A 23 13.52 -5.66 0.18
N GLY A 24 13.41 -5.30 1.46
CA GLY A 24 14.12 -4.15 2.03
C GLY A 24 13.55 -2.78 1.61
N ILE A 25 12.34 -2.74 1.05
CA ILE A 25 11.67 -1.53 0.60
C ILE A 25 10.79 -0.96 1.71
N ALA A 26 11.06 0.28 2.10
CA ALA A 26 10.26 0.96 3.12
C ALA A 26 8.88 1.37 2.57
N ALA A 27 7.82 0.75 3.11
CA ALA A 27 6.43 1.03 2.79
C ALA A 27 5.76 1.85 3.92
N PHE A 28 5.05 2.92 3.56
CA PHE A 28 4.39 3.83 4.49
C PHE A 28 2.88 3.86 4.22
N GLN A 29 2.07 3.55 5.22
CA GLN A 29 0.61 3.62 5.07
C GLN A 29 0.10 5.03 5.37
N MET A 30 -0.69 5.60 4.46
CA MET A 30 -1.42 6.86 4.63
C MET A 30 -2.92 6.60 4.78
N ASP A 31 -3.62 7.56 5.36
CA ASP A 31 -5.07 7.56 5.60
C ASP A 31 -5.55 6.50 6.63
N VAL A 32 -4.63 5.98 7.46
CA VAL A 32 -4.92 4.99 8.51
C VAL A 32 -5.95 5.52 9.53
N HIS A 33 -5.75 6.75 10.01
CA HIS A 33 -6.58 7.35 11.06
C HIS A 33 -7.92 7.89 10.55
N MET A 34 -8.07 8.13 9.24
CA MET A 34 -9.32 8.66 8.68
C MET A 34 -10.47 7.64 8.78
N SER A 35 -10.17 6.34 8.79
CA SER A 35 -11.17 5.28 8.97
C SER A 35 -11.69 5.11 10.41
N VAL A 36 -11.01 5.68 11.42
CA VAL A 36 -11.40 5.57 12.85
C VAL A 36 -12.48 6.59 13.21
N LEU A 37 -12.48 7.75 12.56
CA LEU A 37 -13.47 8.81 12.78
C LEU A 37 -14.87 8.47 12.24
N GLU A 38 -15.00 7.50 11.33
CA GLU A 38 -16.26 7.15 10.67
C GLU A 38 -16.97 5.92 11.26
N GLY A 39 -16.38 5.24 12.25
CA GLY A 39 -17.02 4.06 12.86
C GLY A 39 -17.03 2.80 11.97
N SER A 40 -15.85 2.43 11.46
CA SER A 40 -15.54 1.06 11.00
C SER A 40 -16.04 0.60 9.62
N ILE A 41 -16.56 1.46 8.74
CA ILE A 41 -17.09 0.99 7.45
C ILE A 41 -15.99 0.78 6.38
N GLY A 42 -14.76 1.27 6.60
CA GLY A 42 -13.62 0.98 5.71
C GLY A 42 -13.80 1.45 4.25
N ILE A 43 -14.72 2.39 4.01
CA ILE A 43 -15.10 2.87 2.68
C ILE A 43 -13.99 3.71 2.06
N LEU A 44 -13.21 4.41 2.89
CA LEU A 44 -12.14 5.27 2.43
C LEU A 44 -10.89 4.44 2.09
N PRO A 45 -10.40 4.51 0.85
CA PRO A 45 -9.21 3.78 0.46
C PRO A 45 -8.00 4.31 1.20
N ARG A 46 -7.16 3.39 1.67
CA ARG A 46 -5.85 3.69 2.24
C ARG A 46 -4.81 3.61 1.14
N ARG A 47 -3.69 4.29 1.36
CA ARG A 47 -2.57 4.33 0.41
C ARG A 47 -1.32 3.73 1.01
N ILE A 48 -0.58 2.99 0.21
CA ILE A 48 0.82 2.67 0.48
C ILE A 48 1.69 3.61 -0.35
N MET A 49 2.61 4.27 0.33
CA MET A 49 3.61 5.15 -0.25
C MET A 49 4.99 4.52 -0.11
N VAL A 50 5.85 4.75 -1.09
CA VAL A 50 7.28 4.38 -1.06
C VAL A 50 8.14 5.60 -1.41
N ARG A 51 9.45 5.50 -1.23
CA ARG A 51 10.36 6.54 -1.73
C ARG A 51 10.36 6.53 -3.26
N ASP A 52 10.61 7.68 -3.87
CA ASP A 52 10.54 7.85 -5.32
C ASP A 52 11.52 6.92 -6.04
N GLN A 53 12.72 6.76 -5.47
CA GLN A 53 13.76 5.86 -5.95
C GLN A 53 13.35 4.37 -5.91
N ASP A 54 12.47 3.99 -4.98
CA ASP A 54 12.06 2.60 -4.78
C ASP A 54 10.79 2.27 -5.58
N LEU A 55 10.12 3.28 -6.18
CA LEU A 55 8.81 3.12 -6.83
C LEU A 55 8.84 2.09 -7.97
N PHE A 56 9.89 2.11 -8.78
CA PHE A 56 10.03 1.20 -9.91
C PHE A 56 10.11 -0.26 -9.42
N LEU A 57 11.01 -0.53 -8.47
CA LEU A 57 11.19 -1.87 -7.90
C LEU A 57 9.93 -2.32 -7.14
N ALA A 58 9.34 -1.44 -6.34
CA ALA A 58 8.15 -1.75 -5.59
C ALA A 58 6.95 -2.12 -6.49
N ARG A 59 6.81 -1.47 -7.65
CA ARG A 59 5.79 -1.85 -8.65
C ARG A 59 6.03 -3.23 -9.23
N ALA A 60 7.29 -3.57 -9.52
CA ALA A 60 7.65 -4.90 -10.02
C ALA A 60 7.31 -5.97 -8.97
N VAL A 61 7.70 -5.77 -7.71
CA VAL A 61 7.39 -6.70 -6.60
C VAL A 61 5.87 -6.94 -6.46
N LEU A 62 5.06 -5.88 -6.53
CA LEU A 62 3.60 -6.04 -6.48
C LEU A 62 3.05 -6.78 -7.70
N ALA A 63 3.53 -6.47 -8.91
CA ALA A 63 3.09 -7.12 -10.13
C ALA A 63 3.44 -8.61 -10.16
N ASP A 64 4.66 -8.98 -9.77
CA ASP A 64 5.14 -10.36 -9.72
C ASP A 64 4.33 -11.23 -8.72
N ASN A 65 3.73 -10.59 -7.71
CA ASN A 65 2.86 -11.23 -6.73
C ASN A 65 1.36 -11.06 -7.03
N GLY A 66 0.99 -10.57 -8.22
CA GLY A 66 -0.40 -10.43 -8.65
C GLY A 66 -1.20 -9.35 -7.93
N ILE A 67 -0.54 -8.36 -7.34
CA ILE A 67 -1.18 -7.26 -6.61
C ILE A 67 -1.36 -6.06 -7.56
N GLY A 68 -2.59 -5.82 -7.99
CA GLY A 68 -2.95 -4.61 -8.73
C GLY A 68 -2.88 -3.35 -7.85
N THR A 69 -2.37 -2.25 -8.41
CA THR A 69 -2.09 -1.01 -7.66
C THR A 69 -3.29 -0.11 -7.40
N GLY A 70 -4.41 -0.31 -8.11
CA GLY A 70 -5.58 0.60 -8.03
C GLY A 70 -5.28 2.03 -8.51
N LEU A 71 -4.21 2.16 -9.30
CA LEU A 71 -3.70 3.36 -9.95
C LEU A 71 -3.81 3.19 -11.46
#